data_AF-A0A1V5N8I0-F1
#
_entry.id   AF-A0A1V5N8I0-F1
#
_cell.length_a   1.000
_cell.length_b   1.000
_cell.length_c   1.000
_cell.angle_alpha   90.00
_cell.angle_beta   90.00
_cell.angle_gamma   90.00
#
_symmetry.space_group_name_H-M   'P 1'
#
loop_
_entity.id
_entity.type
_entity.pdbx_description
1 polymer ?
#
loop_
_entity_poly.entity_id
_entity_poly.type
_entity_poly.pdbx_seq_one_letter_code
_entity_poly.pdbx_strand_id
1 'polypeptide(L)'
;MLPKKVIHVIPENAPVQGEIGEFITGLLGSTVYHQAVKRSILIGPMAGGNDTMLEWIQQNGEILYSAHTDEVRHPYGKPLREVERKYGVAIVYAHRPLPGAPGEKKPYSEILLIDAEKADLLPVNALKAWLYEEFGIESLRYEKNRDYEAYVKFAPAALAALRAVGAAV
;
A
#
# COMPACT_ATOMS: atom_id res chain seq x y z
N MET A 1 14.11 22.72 -4.95
CA MET A 1 12.86 21.94 -5.02
C MET A 1 13.03 20.68 -4.20
N LEU A 2 12.13 20.38 -3.27
CA LEU A 2 12.13 19.08 -2.58
C LEU A 2 11.92 17.96 -3.62
N PRO A 3 12.54 16.79 -3.45
CA PRO A 3 12.28 15.64 -4.31
C PRO A 3 10.79 15.30 -4.24
N LYS A 4 10.11 15.31 -5.39
CA LYS A 4 8.69 14.95 -5.45
C LYS A 4 8.54 13.47 -5.11
N LYS A 5 7.78 13.20 -4.05
CA LYS A 5 7.30 11.87 -3.67
C LYS A 5 5.86 11.75 -4.15
N VAL A 6 5.51 10.61 -4.75
CA VAL A 6 4.14 10.35 -5.20
C VAL A 6 3.67 9.04 -4.56
N ILE A 7 2.47 9.07 -4.00
CA ILE A 7 1.79 7.91 -3.44
C ILE A 7 0.64 7.60 -4.39
N HIS A 8 0.64 6.41 -4.95
CA HIS A 8 -0.43 5.89 -5.80
C HIS A 8 -1.28 4.97 -4.94
N VAL A 9 -2.48 5.43 -4.58
CA VAL A 9 -3.46 4.57 -3.92
C VAL A 9 -4.16 3.77 -4.99
N ILE A 10 -4.01 2.45 -4.95
CA ILE A 10 -4.51 1.54 -5.96
C ILE A 10 -5.55 0.59 -5.36
N PRO A 11 -6.57 0.18 -6.13
CA PRO A 11 -7.55 -0.80 -5.67
C PRO A 11 -6.91 -2.19 -5.53
N GLU A 12 -7.66 -3.09 -4.89
CA GLU A 12 -7.31 -4.50 -4.71
C GLU A 12 -6.82 -5.14 -6.03
N ASN A 13 -5.78 -5.98 -5.96
CA ASN A 13 -5.18 -6.72 -7.08
C ASN A 13 -4.43 -5.91 -8.17
N ALA A 14 -4.49 -4.57 -8.14
CA ALA A 14 -3.81 -3.71 -9.11
C ALA A 14 -2.27 -3.87 -9.22
N PRO A 15 -1.49 -4.27 -8.18
CA PRO A 15 -0.05 -4.48 -8.38
C PRO A 15 0.28 -5.69 -9.26
N VAL A 16 -0.66 -6.64 -9.42
CA VAL A 16 -0.41 -7.99 -9.93
C VAL A 16 -1.10 -8.24 -11.28
N GLN A 17 -2.32 -7.72 -11.47
CA GLN A 17 -3.15 -7.98 -12.67
C GLN A 17 -4.06 -6.79 -13.04
N GLY A 18 -4.47 -6.74 -14.31
CA GLY A 18 -5.50 -5.85 -14.83
C GLY A 18 -5.00 -4.52 -15.42
N GLU A 19 -5.93 -3.78 -16.05
CA GLU A 19 -5.65 -2.55 -16.80
C GLU A 19 -4.94 -1.47 -15.95
N ILE A 20 -5.28 -1.40 -14.66
CA ILE A 20 -4.64 -0.47 -13.70
C ILE A 20 -3.18 -0.87 -13.47
N GLY A 21 -2.90 -2.17 -13.34
CA GLY A 21 -1.52 -2.66 -13.16
C GLY A 21 -0.65 -2.40 -14.39
N GLU A 22 -1.19 -2.57 -15.59
CA GLU A 22 -0.51 -2.23 -16.85
C GLU A 22 -0.25 -0.73 -16.96
N PHE A 23 -1.26 0.09 -16.67
CA PHE A 23 -1.13 1.55 -16.64
C PHE A 23 -0.03 2.00 -15.66
N ILE A 24 -0.05 1.49 -14.43
CA ILE A 24 0.95 1.81 -13.41
C ILE A 24 2.34 1.35 -13.87
N THR A 25 2.45 0.18 -14.49
CA THR A 25 3.74 -0.31 -15.02
C THR A 25 4.28 0.63 -16.10
N GLY A 26 3.44 1.07 -17.03
CA GLY A 26 3.82 2.02 -18.08
C GLY A 26 4.18 3.40 -17.54
N LEU A 27 3.39 3.93 -16.60
CA LEU A 27 3.64 5.21 -15.94
C LEU A 27 4.98 5.17 -15.18
N LEU A 28 5.17 4.15 -14.35
CA LEU A 28 6.35 4.03 -13.53
C LEU A 28 7.58 3.69 -14.36
N GLY A 29 7.47 2.97 -15.48
CA GLY A 29 8.60 2.73 -16.40
C GLY A 29 9.03 3.94 -17.24
N SER A 30 8.30 5.06 -17.18
CA SER A 30 8.60 6.25 -17.98
C SER A 30 9.83 6.99 -17.46
N THR A 31 10.81 7.23 -18.35
CA THR A 31 11.99 8.04 -18.05
C THR A 31 11.63 9.46 -17.59
N VAL A 32 10.64 10.08 -18.24
CA VAL A 32 10.19 11.44 -17.89
C VAL A 32 9.61 11.46 -16.47
N TYR A 33 8.86 10.42 -16.10
CA TYR A 33 8.30 10.30 -14.77
C TYR A 33 9.41 10.17 -13.71
N HIS A 34 10.43 9.33 -13.93
CA HIS A 34 11.58 9.19 -13.02
C HIS A 34 12.46 10.43 -12.89
N GLN A 35 12.55 11.24 -13.95
CA GLN A 35 13.24 12.53 -13.86
C GLN A 35 12.51 13.48 -12.91
N ALA A 36 11.17 13.49 -12.93
CA ALA A 36 10.34 14.37 -12.14
C ALA A 36 10.03 13.85 -10.72
N VAL A 37 9.88 12.55 -10.54
CA VAL A 37 9.46 11.88 -9.29
C VAL A 37 10.59 10.98 -8.78
N LYS A 38 11.07 11.26 -7.57
CA LYS A 38 12.23 10.57 -6.98
C LYS A 38 11.87 9.35 -6.16
N ARG A 39 10.61 9.25 -5.71
CA ARG A 39 10.10 8.12 -4.93
C ARG A 39 8.64 7.91 -5.27
N SER A 40 8.28 6.69 -5.63
CA SER A 40 6.90 6.29 -5.89
C SER A 40 6.56 5.10 -5.02
N ILE A 41 5.42 5.19 -4.33
CA ILE A 41 4.90 4.12 -3.49
C ILE A 41 3.52 3.76 -4.01
N LEU A 42 3.34 2.50 -4.36
CA LEU A 42 2.07 1.88 -4.64
C LEU A 42 1.51 1.38 -3.31
N ILE A 43 0.33 1.83 -2.92
CA ILE A 43 -0.33 1.38 -1.70
C ILE A 43 -1.75 0.91 -2.00
N GLY A 44 -2.13 -0.24 -1.46
CA GLY A 44 -3.48 -0.78 -1.66
C GLY A 44 -3.85 -1.86 -0.65
N PRO A 45 -5.13 -2.21 -0.58
CA PRO A 45 -5.58 -3.33 0.24
C PRO A 45 -5.05 -4.65 -0.33
N MET A 46 -4.73 -5.59 0.56
CA MET A 46 -4.44 -6.97 0.22
C MET A 46 -5.71 -7.81 0.40
N ALA A 47 -6.10 -8.54 -0.63
CA ALA A 47 -7.21 -9.49 -0.57
C ALA A 47 -6.85 -10.64 0.39
N GLY A 48 -7.59 -10.83 1.49
CA GLY A 48 -7.56 -11.97 2.42
C GLY A 48 -6.35 -12.92 2.36
N GLY A 49 -5.16 -12.45 2.74
CA GLY A 49 -3.94 -13.26 2.75
C GLY A 49 -3.55 -13.92 1.41
N ASN A 50 -3.88 -13.32 0.27
CA ASN A 50 -3.76 -13.94 -1.06
C ASN A 50 -2.33 -14.37 -1.40
N ASP A 51 -2.03 -15.65 -1.17
CA ASP A 51 -0.77 -16.32 -1.50
C ASP A 51 -0.34 -16.02 -2.95
N THR A 52 -1.29 -15.92 -3.90
CA THR A 52 -0.98 -15.60 -5.29
C THR A 52 -0.35 -14.21 -5.48
N MET A 53 -0.77 -13.22 -4.69
CA MET A 53 -0.16 -11.87 -4.75
C MET A 53 1.24 -11.88 -4.16
N LEU A 54 1.44 -12.58 -3.04
CA LEU A 54 2.75 -12.72 -2.40
C LEU A 54 3.72 -13.50 -3.30
N GLU A 55 3.27 -14.62 -3.85
CA GLU A 55 4.02 -15.44 -4.82
C GLU A 55 4.41 -14.62 -6.05
N TRP A 56 3.47 -13.84 -6.59
CA TRP A 56 3.75 -12.98 -7.74
C TRP A 56 4.82 -11.93 -7.40
N ILE A 57 4.73 -11.29 -6.22
CA ILE A 57 5.75 -10.32 -5.78
C ILE A 57 7.10 -11.00 -5.58
N GLN A 58 7.14 -12.21 -5.01
CA GLN A 58 8.38 -12.97 -4.85
C GLN A 58 9.03 -13.34 -6.20
N GLN A 59 8.21 -13.63 -7.22
CA GLN A 59 8.69 -13.96 -8.56
C GLN A 59 9.15 -12.73 -9.35
N ASN A 60 8.55 -11.56 -9.09
CA ASN A 60 8.74 -10.35 -9.90
C ASN A 60 9.40 -9.19 -9.15
N GLY A 61 9.82 -9.40 -7.91
CA GLY A 61 10.36 -8.38 -7.01
C GLY A 61 10.97 -8.98 -5.75
N GLU A 62 11.09 -8.14 -4.71
CA GLU A 62 11.71 -8.50 -3.44
C GLU A 62 10.82 -8.09 -2.28
N ILE A 63 10.41 -9.06 -1.45
CA ILE A 63 9.74 -8.80 -0.19
C ILE A 63 10.79 -8.39 0.84
N LEU A 64 10.62 -7.19 1.39
CA LEU A 64 11.52 -6.56 2.34
C LEU A 64 11.00 -6.60 3.77
N TYR A 65 9.68 -6.68 3.90
CA TYR A 65 8.96 -6.90 5.15
C TYR A 65 7.63 -7.60 4.87
N SER A 66 7.26 -8.57 5.70
CA SER A 66 5.95 -9.24 5.59
C SER A 66 5.52 -9.82 6.93
N ALA A 67 4.34 -9.44 7.41
CA ALA A 67 3.70 -10.10 8.55
C ALA A 67 3.28 -11.55 8.28
N HIS A 68 3.13 -11.96 7.01
CA HIS A 68 2.71 -13.31 6.65
C HIS A 68 3.86 -14.32 6.70
N THR A 69 5.10 -13.87 6.48
CA THR A 69 6.28 -14.73 6.40
C THR A 69 7.32 -14.42 7.48
N ASP A 70 6.98 -13.56 8.46
CA ASP A 70 7.88 -13.03 9.49
C ASP A 70 9.20 -12.42 8.94
N GLU A 71 9.17 -11.99 7.67
CA GLU A 71 10.34 -11.47 6.98
C GLU A 71 10.63 -10.03 7.42
N VAL A 72 11.89 -9.75 7.78
CA VAL A 72 12.33 -8.42 8.21
C VAL A 72 13.73 -8.12 7.68
N ARG A 73 13.81 -7.66 6.42
CA ARG A 73 15.07 -7.33 5.73
C ARG A 73 15.30 -5.84 5.55
N HIS A 74 14.43 -5.00 6.12
CA HIS A 74 14.46 -3.56 5.90
C HIS A 74 14.31 -2.75 7.20
N PRO A 75 14.95 -1.57 7.32
CA PRO A 75 14.81 -0.68 8.48
C PRO A 75 13.37 -0.28 8.82
N TYR A 76 12.46 -0.36 7.85
CA TYR A 76 11.03 -0.08 8.05
C TYR A 76 10.30 -1.20 8.79
N GLY A 77 10.90 -2.37 9.00
CA GLY A 77 10.20 -3.50 9.63
C GLY A 77 9.74 -3.22 11.06
N LYS A 78 10.58 -2.57 11.88
CA LYS A 78 10.18 -2.18 13.25
C LYS A 78 9.00 -1.19 13.26
N PRO A 79 9.05 -0.05 12.56
CA PRO A 79 7.93 0.89 12.57
C PRO A 79 6.67 0.31 11.87
N LEU A 80 6.79 -0.54 10.85
CA LEU A 80 5.64 -1.23 10.27
C LEU A 80 4.99 -2.21 11.25
N ARG A 81 5.78 -2.96 12.03
CA ARG A 81 5.26 -3.83 13.09
C ARG A 81 4.51 -3.07 14.18
N GLU A 82 4.94 -1.84 14.49
CA GLU A 82 4.21 -0.96 15.41
C GLU A 82 2.85 -0.54 14.85
N VAL A 83 2.76 -0.30 13.53
CA VAL A 83 1.49 -0.03 12.83
C VAL A 83 0.58 -1.25 12.90
N GLU A 84 1.07 -2.43 12.55
CA GLU A 84 0.30 -3.69 12.60
C GLU A 84 -0.31 -3.92 13.97
N ARG A 85 0.51 -3.82 15.03
CA ARG A 85 0.04 -3.98 16.41
C ARG A 85 -1.03 -2.96 16.78
N LYS A 86 -0.87 -1.70 16.35
CA LYS A 86 -1.79 -0.61 16.70
C LYS A 86 -3.14 -0.71 15.99
N TYR A 87 -3.14 -1.17 14.73
CA TYR A 87 -4.33 -1.15 13.88
C TYR A 87 -4.93 -2.55 13.63
N GLY A 88 -4.32 -3.62 14.14
CA GLY A 88 -4.79 -4.99 13.93
C GLY A 88 -4.73 -5.43 12.47
N VAL A 89 -3.72 -4.98 11.73
CA VAL A 89 -3.55 -5.29 10.29
C VAL A 89 -2.30 -6.12 10.04
N ALA A 90 -2.21 -6.74 8.87
CA ALA A 90 -0.96 -7.30 8.37
C ALA A 90 -0.43 -6.45 7.20
N ILE A 91 0.88 -6.23 7.17
CA ILE A 91 1.53 -5.37 6.17
C ILE A 91 2.58 -6.16 5.39
N VAL A 92 2.64 -5.88 4.10
CA VAL A 92 3.71 -6.33 3.20
C VAL A 92 4.36 -5.10 2.60
N TYR A 93 5.68 -5.01 2.70
CA TYR A 93 6.46 -3.99 2.00
C TYR A 93 7.49 -4.67 1.10
N ALA A 94 7.49 -4.27 -0.16
CA ALA A 94 8.27 -4.91 -1.20
C ALA A 94 8.79 -3.90 -2.22
N HIS A 95 9.83 -4.28 -2.95
CA HIS A 95 10.31 -3.56 -4.13
C HIS A 95 9.99 -4.36 -5.38
N ARG A 96 9.37 -3.70 -6.36
CA ARG A 96 9.17 -4.27 -7.69
C ARG A 96 10.10 -3.57 -8.68
N PRO A 97 11.08 -4.25 -9.29
CA PRO A 97 11.86 -3.72 -10.38
C PRO A 97 10.95 -3.32 -11.55
N LEU A 98 11.21 -2.15 -12.10
CA LEU A 98 10.54 -1.64 -13.27
C LEU A 98 11.35 -2.01 -14.52
N PRO A 99 10.70 -2.15 -15.69
CA PRO A 99 11.40 -2.28 -16.95
C PRO A 99 12.36 -1.10 -17.12
N GLY A 100 13.60 -1.38 -17.55
CA GLY A 100 14.63 -0.37 -17.77
C GLY A 100 15.53 -0.75 -18.94
N ALA A 101 16.27 0.23 -19.47
CA ALA A 101 17.22 -0.03 -20.53
C ALA A 101 18.34 -1.00 -20.04
N PRO A 102 18.87 -1.88 -20.91
CA PRO A 102 20.00 -2.73 -20.55
C PRO A 102 21.20 -1.90 -20.05
N GLY A 103 21.72 -2.24 -18.87
CA GLY A 103 22.90 -1.59 -18.27
C GLY A 103 22.61 -0.45 -17.30
N GLU A 104 21.35 -0.01 -17.17
CA GLU A 104 20.96 0.97 -16.14
C GLU A 104 20.63 0.28 -14.81
N LYS A 105 20.85 1.00 -13.69
CA LYS A 105 20.34 0.57 -12.39
C LYS A 105 18.82 0.59 -12.47
N LYS A 106 18.20 -0.60 -12.55
CA LYS A 106 16.75 -0.72 -12.74
C LYS A 106 16.03 0.09 -11.67
N PRO A 107 15.20 1.08 -12.07
CA PRO A 107 14.35 1.74 -11.10
C PRO A 107 13.42 0.70 -10.47
N TYR A 108 13.07 0.89 -9.22
CA TYR A 108 12.08 0.06 -8.55
C TYR A 108 10.93 0.94 -8.09
N SER A 109 9.78 0.29 -7.95
CA SER A 109 8.62 0.85 -7.26
C SER A 109 8.52 0.23 -5.88
N GLU A 110 8.21 1.04 -4.88
CA GLU A 110 7.85 0.55 -3.56
C GLU A 110 6.40 0.09 -3.60
N ILE A 111 6.14 -1.08 -3.04
CA ILE A 111 4.80 -1.65 -2.88
C ILE A 111 4.55 -1.78 -1.38
N LEU A 112 3.41 -1.27 -0.94
CA LEU A 112 2.94 -1.35 0.43
C LEU A 112 1.50 -1.90 0.42
N LEU A 113 1.34 -3.15 0.83
CA LEU A 113 0.03 -3.81 0.89
C LEU A 113 -0.41 -3.96 2.32
N ILE A 114 -1.71 -3.82 2.54
CA ILE A 114 -2.30 -3.89 3.87
C ILE A 114 -3.51 -4.81 3.84
N ASP A 115 -3.43 -5.91 4.58
CA ASP A 115 -4.57 -6.72 4.91
C ASP A 115 -5.27 -6.14 6.13
N ALA A 116 -6.46 -5.58 5.90
CA ALA A 116 -7.29 -4.94 6.91
C ALA A 116 -8.52 -5.78 7.29
N GLU A 117 -8.56 -7.07 6.93
CA GLU A 117 -9.70 -7.95 7.24
C GLU A 117 -9.98 -8.00 8.75
N LYS A 118 -8.92 -8.06 9.54
CA LYS A 118 -8.95 -8.13 11.02
C LYS A 118 -8.68 -6.79 11.72
N ALA A 119 -8.80 -5.67 10.99
CA ALA A 119 -8.50 -4.35 11.52
C ALA A 119 -9.23 -4.07 12.84
N ASP A 120 -8.53 -3.43 13.78
CA ASP A 120 -9.10 -2.96 15.03
C ASP A 120 -10.22 -1.96 14.73
N LEU A 121 -11.41 -2.23 15.26
CA LEU A 121 -12.60 -1.41 15.02
C LEU A 121 -12.51 -0.04 15.69
N LEU A 122 -11.66 0.16 16.71
CA LEU A 122 -11.54 1.45 17.37
C LEU A 122 -11.05 2.56 16.43
N PRO A 123 -9.88 2.45 15.75
CA PRO A 123 -9.44 3.44 14.77
C PRO A 123 -10.38 3.55 13.57
N VAL A 124 -11.05 2.46 13.17
CA VAL A 124 -12.02 2.44 12.08
C VAL A 124 -13.26 3.25 12.44
N ASN A 125 -13.81 3.06 13.63
CA ASN A 125 -14.98 3.80 14.11
C ASN A 125 -14.66 5.28 14.34
N ALA A 126 -13.43 5.61 14.78
CA ALA A 126 -12.98 6.98 14.86
C ALA A 126 -12.96 7.66 13.48
N LEU A 127 -12.50 6.97 12.44
CA LEU A 127 -12.58 7.47 11.06
C LEU A 127 -14.04 7.62 10.60
N LYS A 128 -14.91 6.64 10.86
CA LYS A 128 -16.34 6.71 10.53
C LYS A 128 -17.03 7.91 11.17
N ALA A 129 -16.72 8.21 12.44
CA ALA A 129 -17.23 9.38 13.14
C ALA A 129 -16.75 10.68 12.48
N TRP A 130 -15.46 10.79 12.20
CA TRP A 130 -14.88 11.96 11.52
C TRP A 130 -15.49 12.18 10.11
N LEU A 131 -15.72 11.11 9.34
CA LEU A 131 -16.35 11.20 8.02
C LEU A 131 -17.80 11.74 8.10
N TYR A 132 -18.52 11.42 9.17
CA TYR A 132 -19.85 11.98 9.42
C TYR A 132 -19.76 13.45 9.85
N GLU A 133 -18.88 13.78 10.78
CA GLU A 133 -18.73 15.15 11.32
C GLU A 133 -18.31 16.16 10.25
N GLU A 134 -17.37 15.78 9.37
CA GLU A 134 -16.83 16.69 8.35
C GLU A 134 -17.63 16.68 7.05
N PHE A 135 -18.18 15.54 6.64
CA PHE A 135 -18.77 15.36 5.31
C PHE A 135 -20.22 14.86 5.32
N GLY A 136 -20.79 14.54 6.49
CA GLY A 136 -22.13 13.96 6.59
C GLY A 136 -22.23 12.53 6.05
N ILE A 137 -21.11 11.81 5.92
CA ILE A 137 -21.10 10.43 5.42
C ILE A 137 -21.57 9.48 6.54
N GLU A 138 -22.82 9.05 6.44
CA GLU A 138 -23.43 8.10 7.37
C GLU A 138 -22.94 6.67 7.12
N SER A 139 -21.83 6.28 7.76
CA SER A 139 -21.20 4.96 7.59
C SER A 139 -22.18 3.79 7.72
N LEU A 140 -23.16 3.88 8.63
CA LEU A 140 -24.18 2.87 8.89
C LEU A 140 -24.95 2.46 7.61
N ARG A 141 -25.13 3.39 6.66
CA ARG A 141 -25.83 3.13 5.39
C ARG A 141 -25.03 2.25 4.43
N TYR A 142 -23.71 2.22 4.61
CA TYR A 142 -22.77 1.59 3.69
C TYR A 142 -22.03 0.39 4.28
N GLU A 143 -22.26 0.01 5.53
CA GLU A 143 -21.51 -1.09 6.18
C GLU A 143 -21.74 -2.46 5.53
N LYS A 144 -22.80 -2.61 4.74
CA LYS A 144 -23.04 -3.82 3.93
C LYS A 144 -22.35 -3.77 2.56
N ASN A 145 -21.85 -2.61 2.15
CA ASN A 145 -21.07 -2.47 0.93
C ASN A 145 -19.62 -2.90 1.23
N ARG A 146 -19.16 -3.93 0.53
CA ARG A 146 -17.84 -4.53 0.74
C ARG A 146 -16.71 -3.55 0.43
N ASP A 147 -16.84 -2.76 -0.62
CA ASP A 147 -15.81 -1.79 -1.02
C ASP A 147 -15.69 -0.68 0.02
N TYR A 148 -16.82 -0.16 0.49
CA TYR A 148 -16.86 0.82 1.56
C TYR A 148 -16.14 0.32 2.81
N GLU A 149 -16.54 -0.85 3.31
CA GLU A 149 -15.92 -1.45 4.49
C GLU A 149 -14.43 -1.73 4.29
N ALA A 150 -14.03 -2.21 3.12
CA ALA A 150 -12.62 -2.46 2.82
C ALA A 150 -11.78 -1.18 2.90
N TYR A 151 -12.22 -0.08 2.27
CA TYR A 151 -11.47 1.17 2.28
C TYR A 151 -11.47 1.87 3.64
N VAL A 152 -12.58 1.81 4.38
CA VAL A 152 -12.68 2.43 5.71
C VAL A 152 -11.85 1.68 6.74
N LYS A 153 -11.72 0.34 6.63
CA LYS A 153 -10.79 -0.46 7.43
C LYS A 153 -9.33 -0.23 7.05
N PHE A 154 -9.05 -0.09 5.75
CA PHE A 154 -7.72 0.12 5.20
C PHE A 154 -7.12 1.49 5.57
N ALA A 155 -7.91 2.56 5.44
CA ALA A 155 -7.39 3.94 5.43
C ALA A 155 -6.58 4.35 6.67
N PRO A 156 -6.98 4.04 7.92
CA PRO A 156 -6.21 4.45 9.10
C PRO A 156 -4.81 3.82 9.14
N ALA A 157 -4.74 2.52 8.85
CA ALA A 157 -3.49 1.78 8.79
C ALA A 157 -2.63 2.23 7.60
N ALA A 158 -3.24 2.51 6.46
CA ALA A 158 -2.57 3.02 5.26
C ALA A 158 -1.83 4.31 5.52
N LEU A 159 -2.50 5.30 6.13
CA LEU A 159 -1.87 6.57 6.47
C LEU A 159 -0.72 6.39 7.47
N ALA A 160 -0.91 5.54 8.49
CA ALA A 160 0.11 5.27 9.48
C ALA A 160 1.34 4.54 8.89
N ALA A 161 1.12 3.58 7.98
CA ALA A 161 2.18 2.87 7.29
C ALA A 161 2.97 3.79 6.36
N LEU A 162 2.30 4.70 5.63
CA LEU A 162 2.96 5.72 4.81
C LEU A 162 3.86 6.64 5.65
N ARG A 163 3.41 7.02 6.86
CA ARG A 163 4.25 7.78 7.81
C ARG A 163 5.42 6.94 8.31
N ALA A 164 5.20 5.67 8.65
CA ALA A 164 6.22 4.75 9.12
C ALA A 164 7.37 4.54 8.11
N VAL A 165 7.08 4.57 6.80
CA VAL A 165 8.09 4.49 5.74
C VAL A 165 8.61 5.87 5.28
N GLY A 166 8.24 6.96 5.96
CA GLY A 166 8.69 8.32 5.64
C GLY A 166 8.15 8.87 4.31
N ALA A 167 6.99 8.38 3.87
CA ALA A 167 6.31 8.78 2.65
C ALA A 167 5.30 9.91 2.87
N ALA A 168 4.66 9.95 4.03
CA ALA A 168 3.70 10.97 4.44
C ALA A 168 4.18 11.68 5.72
N VAL A 169 3.65 12.90 5.95
CA VAL A 169 3.87 13.69 7.17
C VAL A 169 2.74 13.45 8.17
#